data_AF-A0ABD4HI66-F1
#
_entry.id   AF-A0ABD4HI66-F1
#
_cell.length_a   1.000
_cell.length_b   1.000
_cell.length_c   1.000
_cell.angle_alpha   90.00
_cell.angle_beta   90.00
_cell.angle_gamma   90.00
#
_symmetry.space_group_name_H-M   'P 1'
#
loop_
_entity.id
_entity.type
_entity.pdbx_description
1 polymer ?
#
loop_
_entity_poly.entity_id
_entity_poly.type
_entity_poly.pdbx_seq_one_letter_code
_entity_poly.pdbx_strand_id
1 'polypeptide(L)'
;MASSKQIKIFHIAAAAVSSEWQKQLSSLFVYQWLPLAYDFRKDEQELQLFEKDKYNSKYHRALFLLEKDALILEDKELLEQLPAYQIFYEKNCQLSPEVQALFTLKAAKLFDEQQLENVFSSINEQFSAKQQGYKLSMDHMKFNKDVSLQITKEGHAACQVKAQLTPDYQQIATWKMTNLIPKEERTCFYPEIANIQGEAILKIKLFFIKENTNQVIQVIEIAHDRILNGDPIYFKLDQQAYINVSLYAKGNQGQFTIGQMHLRRAMADESVMIPGGGRIRDDEHLGGEVIYYFNPGDLKPPLAVYFSGYRSAEGFEGRGMMGSMGCPFLLISDPRLEGGNFYLGSQKFEQEIVTIILEKLALLGFQKSDLILSGLSMGTFGALYYASDLSPNSVIVGKPLTNLGSIALNERINRPTGFPTSLDMLLYNIGFVSEEASSQLNGRFWEKFKSGDYRQTTFAIAYMKQDDYDMEAFPMLFEFLKNNFPMTRVLYKGMIGRHNDNSPAINNWFLKQYKNILVHTFHRNIKKIL
;
A
#
# COMPACT_ATOMS: atom_id res chain seq x y z
N MET A 1 26.93 -11.10 5.17
CA MET A 1 25.48 -11.29 5.22
C MET A 1 25.09 -11.53 6.67
N ALA A 2 24.49 -10.55 7.35
CA ALA A 2 23.92 -10.80 8.67
C ALA A 2 22.81 -11.84 8.51
N SER A 3 22.88 -12.98 9.21
CA SER A 3 21.84 -14.00 9.10
C SER A 3 20.51 -13.35 9.50
N SER A 4 19.59 -13.18 8.54
CA SER A 4 18.23 -12.78 8.87
C SER A 4 17.68 -13.78 9.88
N LYS A 5 17.20 -13.32 11.04
CA LYS A 5 16.55 -14.21 12.02
C LYS A 5 15.48 -15.03 11.29
N GLN A 6 15.60 -16.35 11.39
CA GLN A 6 14.66 -17.27 10.77
C GLN A 6 13.25 -17.07 11.36
N ILE A 7 12.24 -17.27 10.53
CA ILE A 7 10.84 -17.17 10.90
C ILE A 7 10.41 -18.51 11.51
N LYS A 8 9.82 -18.47 12.71
CA LYS A 8 9.32 -19.67 13.37
C LYS A 8 7.95 -20.06 12.82
N ILE A 9 7.77 -21.34 12.55
CA ILE A 9 6.47 -21.95 12.25
C ILE A 9 6.12 -22.85 13.43
N PHE A 10 5.16 -22.45 14.24
CA PHE A 10 4.63 -23.26 15.32
C PHE A 10 3.51 -24.13 14.77
N HIS A 11 3.73 -25.43 14.71
CA HIS A 11 2.72 -26.41 14.31
C HIS A 11 2.24 -27.16 15.54
N ILE A 12 1.01 -26.87 15.97
CA ILE A 12 0.35 -27.51 17.10
C ILE A 12 -0.47 -28.65 16.54
N ALA A 13 0.05 -29.87 16.72
CA ALA A 13 -0.36 -31.05 15.96
C ALA A 13 -0.25 -32.34 16.77
N ALA A 14 -0.96 -33.39 16.35
CA ALA A 14 -0.91 -34.71 16.98
C ALA A 14 0.48 -35.34 16.89
N ALA A 15 1.18 -35.12 15.77
CA ALA A 15 2.54 -35.58 15.53
C ALA A 15 3.35 -34.55 14.74
N ALA A 16 4.68 -34.59 14.90
CA ALA A 16 5.56 -33.77 14.09
C ALA A 16 5.56 -34.24 12.63
N VAL A 17 5.59 -33.29 11.68
CA VAL A 17 5.82 -33.67 10.27
C VAL A 17 7.21 -34.28 10.11
N SER A 18 7.35 -35.24 9.20
CA SER A 18 8.62 -35.93 9.00
C SER A 18 9.74 -34.97 8.56
N SER A 19 10.99 -35.36 8.81
CA SER A 19 12.15 -34.53 8.46
C SER A 19 12.28 -34.25 6.96
N GLU A 20 11.73 -35.11 6.11
CA GLU A 20 11.66 -34.90 4.66
C GLU A 20 10.69 -33.79 4.29
N TRP A 21 9.53 -33.74 4.95
CA TRP A 21 8.54 -32.69 4.73
C TRP A 21 9.01 -31.34 5.26
N GLN A 22 9.76 -31.33 6.36
CA GLN A 22 10.38 -30.11 6.86
C GLN A 22 11.37 -29.48 5.86
N LYS A 23 12.01 -30.28 4.99
CA LYS A 23 12.92 -29.77 3.95
C LYS A 23 12.21 -29.02 2.82
N GLN A 24 10.88 -29.14 2.71
CA GLN A 24 10.11 -28.35 1.74
C GLN A 24 10.04 -26.86 2.13
N LEU A 25 10.22 -26.53 3.41
CA LEU A 25 10.31 -25.15 3.85
C LEU A 25 11.66 -24.55 3.43
N SER A 26 11.63 -23.32 2.91
CA SER A 26 12.85 -22.58 2.60
C SER A 26 13.67 -22.34 3.86
N SER A 27 14.98 -22.11 3.70
CA SER A 27 15.92 -21.87 4.81
C SER A 27 15.59 -20.65 5.68
N LEU A 28 14.64 -19.81 5.23
CA LEU A 28 14.11 -18.70 5.99
C LEU A 28 13.25 -19.15 7.17
N PHE A 29 12.63 -20.32 7.11
CA PHE A 29 11.73 -20.82 8.13
C PHE A 29 12.38 -21.89 9.01
N VAL A 30 11.94 -21.95 10.26
CA VAL A 30 12.27 -23.01 11.21
C VAL A 30 10.98 -23.58 11.74
N TYR A 31 10.76 -24.86 11.45
CA TYR A 31 9.64 -25.63 11.95
C TYR A 31 9.82 -25.94 13.44
N GLN A 32 8.77 -25.73 14.22
CA GLN A 32 8.67 -26.05 15.64
C GLN A 32 7.36 -26.79 15.87
N TRP A 33 7.45 -28.09 16.18
CA TRP A 33 6.28 -28.87 16.58
C TRP A 33 5.97 -28.67 18.06
N LEU A 34 4.69 -28.63 18.40
CA LEU A 34 4.15 -28.67 19.75
C LEU A 34 2.97 -29.66 19.80
N PRO A 35 2.82 -30.44 20.88
CA PRO A 35 1.69 -31.36 21.02
C PRO A 35 0.36 -30.61 21.11
N LEU A 36 -0.75 -31.24 20.70
CA LEU A 36 -2.11 -30.66 20.79
C LEU A 36 -2.45 -30.11 22.18
N ALA A 37 -2.02 -30.80 23.23
CA ALA A 37 -2.22 -30.42 24.62
C ALA A 37 -1.24 -29.36 25.14
N TYR A 38 -0.43 -28.72 24.28
CA TYR A 38 0.55 -27.72 24.71
C TYR A 38 -0.15 -26.49 25.32
N ASP A 39 0.10 -26.27 26.60
CA ASP A 39 -0.41 -25.14 27.35
C ASP A 39 0.58 -23.98 27.29
N PHE A 40 0.28 -22.98 26.44
CA PHE A 40 1.10 -21.78 26.28
C PHE A 40 1.20 -20.89 27.52
N ARG A 41 0.34 -21.11 28.54
CA ARG A 41 0.43 -20.39 29.82
C ARG A 41 1.44 -21.03 30.77
N LYS A 42 1.66 -22.35 30.66
CA LYS A 42 2.72 -23.07 31.38
C LYS A 42 4.05 -22.98 30.66
N ASP A 43 4.01 -22.99 29.33
CA ASP A 43 5.17 -22.86 28.44
C ASP A 43 6.34 -23.80 28.82
N GLU A 44 6.05 -25.10 28.95
CA GLU A 44 7.00 -26.12 29.44
C GLU A 44 8.27 -26.25 28.59
N GLN A 45 8.25 -25.79 27.32
CA GLN A 45 9.41 -25.75 26.43
C GLN A 45 10.19 -24.42 26.48
N GLU A 46 9.84 -23.51 27.40
CA GLU A 46 10.48 -22.20 27.60
C GLU A 46 10.58 -21.37 26.30
N LEU A 47 9.56 -21.46 25.43
CA LEU A 47 9.53 -20.72 24.17
C LEU A 47 9.44 -19.21 24.42
N GLN A 48 8.79 -18.82 25.52
CA GLN A 48 8.44 -17.46 25.89
C GLN A 48 7.67 -16.78 24.76
N LEU A 49 6.73 -17.52 24.15
CA LEU A 49 5.81 -16.97 23.15
C LEU A 49 4.91 -15.92 23.78
N PHE A 50 4.47 -16.18 25.01
CA PHE A 50 3.76 -15.26 25.87
C PHE A 50 4.60 -15.02 27.13
N GLU A 51 4.90 -13.76 27.45
CA GLU A 51 5.60 -13.36 28.67
C GLU A 51 4.63 -12.57 29.54
N LYS A 52 4.29 -13.09 30.73
CA LYS A 52 3.29 -12.49 31.62
C LYS A 52 1.95 -12.27 30.90
N ASP A 53 1.47 -13.33 30.23
CA ASP A 53 0.24 -13.36 29.42
C ASP A 53 0.23 -12.39 28.23
N LYS A 54 1.38 -11.82 27.85
CA LYS A 54 1.51 -10.92 26.70
C LYS A 54 2.33 -11.53 25.59
N TYR A 55 1.80 -11.47 24.37
CA TYR A 55 2.50 -11.95 23.19
C TYR A 55 3.85 -11.25 23.02
N ASN A 56 4.88 -12.06 22.83
CA ASN A 56 6.24 -11.59 22.72
C ASN A 56 6.50 -11.07 21.30
N SER A 57 6.76 -9.77 21.17
CA SER A 57 6.98 -9.10 19.89
C SER A 57 8.18 -9.64 19.10
N LYS A 58 9.07 -10.41 19.74
CA LYS A 58 10.13 -11.17 19.03
C LYS A 58 9.56 -12.14 17.99
N TYR A 59 8.34 -12.62 18.19
CA TYR A 59 7.61 -13.53 17.30
C TYR A 59 6.64 -12.82 16.35
N HIS A 60 6.74 -11.50 16.12
CA HIS A 60 5.81 -10.79 15.23
C HIS A 60 5.70 -11.36 13.79
N ARG A 61 6.68 -12.14 13.32
CA ARG A 61 6.66 -12.83 12.02
C ARG A 61 6.27 -14.31 12.09
N ALA A 62 6.08 -14.87 13.28
CA ALA A 62 5.84 -16.29 13.45
C ALA A 62 4.50 -16.71 12.82
N LEU A 63 4.50 -17.91 12.25
CA LEU A 63 3.31 -18.53 11.66
C LEU A 63 2.79 -19.61 12.60
N PHE A 64 1.47 -19.76 12.65
CA PHE A 64 0.79 -20.71 13.52
C PHE A 64 -0.02 -21.65 12.65
N LEU A 65 0.25 -22.96 12.72
CA LEU A 65 -0.56 -24.01 12.11
C LEU A 65 -1.23 -24.76 13.26
N LEU A 66 -2.56 -24.71 13.30
CA LEU A 66 -3.39 -25.23 14.38
C LEU A 66 -4.22 -26.40 13.84
N GLU A 67 -3.88 -27.64 14.22
CA GLU A 67 -4.73 -28.80 13.95
C GLU A 67 -5.98 -28.80 14.83
N LYS A 68 -6.95 -29.64 14.47
CA LYS A 68 -8.12 -29.91 15.32
C LYS A 68 -7.66 -30.36 16.71
N ASP A 69 -8.47 -30.02 17.71
CA ASP A 69 -8.23 -30.34 19.12
C ASP A 69 -6.99 -29.68 19.76
N ALA A 70 -6.32 -28.75 19.08
CA ALA A 70 -5.26 -27.94 19.68
C ALA A 70 -5.82 -27.11 20.84
N LEU A 71 -5.25 -27.26 22.04
CA LEU A 71 -5.74 -26.63 23.28
C LEU A 71 -5.86 -25.10 23.18
N ILE A 72 -4.97 -24.45 22.43
CA ILE A 72 -5.02 -23.00 22.19
C ILE A 72 -6.30 -22.54 21.48
N LEU A 73 -7.00 -23.41 20.76
CA LEU A 73 -8.28 -23.08 20.11
C LEU A 73 -9.39 -22.75 21.12
N GLU A 74 -9.24 -23.19 22.37
CA GLU A 74 -10.16 -22.87 23.47
C GLU A 74 -9.80 -21.55 24.19
N ASP A 75 -8.60 -21.00 23.94
CA ASP A 75 -8.08 -19.81 24.61
C ASP A 75 -8.13 -18.57 23.71
N LYS A 76 -9.31 -17.94 23.68
CA LYS A 76 -9.55 -16.71 22.92
C LYS A 76 -8.56 -15.59 23.29
N GLU A 77 -8.19 -15.45 24.56
CA GLU A 77 -7.30 -14.39 25.03
C GLU A 77 -5.89 -14.51 24.43
N LEU A 78 -5.39 -15.73 24.27
CA LEU A 78 -4.11 -15.97 23.58
C LEU A 78 -4.24 -15.80 22.06
N LEU A 79 -5.32 -16.33 21.46
CA LEU A 79 -5.58 -16.20 20.02
C LEU A 79 -5.72 -14.73 19.57
N GLU A 80 -6.34 -13.89 20.40
CA GLU A 80 -6.50 -12.45 20.12
C GLU A 80 -5.16 -11.73 19.96
N GLN A 81 -4.11 -12.23 20.60
CA GLN A 81 -2.79 -11.61 20.55
C GLN A 81 -1.92 -12.14 19.41
N LEU A 82 -2.33 -13.22 18.73
CA LEU A 82 -1.60 -13.75 17.58
C LEU A 82 -1.66 -12.76 16.41
N PRO A 83 -0.60 -12.71 15.57
CA PRO A 83 -0.55 -11.81 14.43
C PRO A 83 -1.60 -12.15 13.37
N ALA A 84 -2.29 -11.14 12.85
CA ALA A 84 -3.18 -11.30 11.71
C ALA A 84 -2.44 -11.81 10.46
N TYR A 85 -3.16 -12.50 9.57
CA TYR A 85 -2.65 -13.12 8.33
C TYR A 85 -1.58 -14.21 8.54
N GLN A 86 -1.30 -14.60 9.78
CA GLN A 86 -0.25 -15.56 10.15
C GLN A 86 -0.78 -16.78 10.91
N ILE A 87 -2.11 -16.96 10.92
CA ILE A 87 -2.80 -18.08 11.56
C ILE A 87 -3.36 -18.99 10.46
N PHE A 88 -3.06 -20.27 10.55
CA PHE A 88 -3.58 -21.36 9.73
C PHE A 88 -4.28 -22.35 10.65
N TYR A 89 -5.50 -22.76 10.31
CA TYR A 89 -6.24 -23.73 11.12
C TYR A 89 -6.89 -24.80 10.25
N GLU A 90 -6.97 -26.02 10.78
CA GLU A 90 -7.51 -27.17 10.05
C GLU A 90 -9.00 -26.98 9.74
N LYS A 91 -9.41 -27.40 8.53
CA LYS A 91 -10.79 -27.24 8.04
C LYS A 91 -11.87 -27.82 8.94
N ASN A 92 -11.56 -28.87 9.71
CA ASN A 92 -12.53 -29.58 10.55
C ASN A 92 -12.50 -29.14 12.03
N CYS A 93 -11.79 -28.06 12.37
CA CYS A 93 -11.78 -27.53 13.73
C CYS A 93 -13.19 -27.13 14.18
N GLN A 94 -13.62 -27.63 15.35
CA GLN A 94 -14.82 -27.14 16.02
C GLN A 94 -14.48 -25.85 16.77
N LEU A 95 -14.75 -24.71 16.16
CA LEU A 95 -14.51 -23.40 16.76
C LEU A 95 -15.76 -22.87 17.45
N SER A 96 -15.59 -22.22 18.59
CA SER A 96 -16.68 -21.43 19.17
C SER A 96 -17.03 -20.25 18.23
N PRO A 97 -18.27 -19.73 18.27
CA PRO A 97 -18.65 -18.57 17.44
C PRO A 97 -17.73 -17.36 17.62
N GLU A 98 -17.22 -17.17 18.84
CA GLU A 98 -16.29 -16.07 19.16
C GLU A 98 -14.92 -16.25 18.50
N VAL A 99 -14.37 -17.48 18.51
CA VAL A 99 -13.10 -17.77 17.84
C VAL A 99 -13.25 -17.71 16.32
N GLN A 100 -14.40 -18.14 15.78
CA GLN A 100 -14.67 -18.02 14.35
C GLN A 100 -14.75 -16.55 13.89
N ALA A 101 -15.41 -15.69 14.68
CA ALA A 101 -15.43 -14.25 14.43
C ALA A 101 -14.02 -13.65 14.52
N LEU A 102 -13.23 -14.04 15.53
CA LEU A 102 -11.84 -13.62 15.69
C LEU A 102 -10.97 -14.03 14.50
N PHE A 103 -11.09 -15.27 14.04
CA PHE A 103 -10.33 -15.80 12.90
C PHE A 103 -10.69 -15.09 11.60
N THR A 104 -11.97 -14.71 11.44
CA THR A 104 -12.41 -13.85 10.33
C THR A 104 -11.74 -12.48 10.40
N LEU A 105 -11.74 -11.83 11.58
CA LEU A 105 -11.08 -10.54 11.81
C LEU A 105 -9.56 -10.59 11.57
N LYS A 106 -8.91 -11.68 11.99
CA LYS A 106 -7.46 -11.90 11.86
C LYS A 106 -7.07 -12.46 10.48
N ALA A 107 -8.04 -12.66 9.58
CA ALA A 107 -7.84 -13.29 8.28
C ALA A 107 -7.05 -14.62 8.38
N ALA A 108 -7.42 -15.44 9.36
CA ALA A 108 -6.87 -16.78 9.52
C ALA A 108 -7.26 -17.65 8.33
N LYS A 109 -6.32 -18.47 7.86
CA LYS A 109 -6.48 -19.29 6.65
C LYS A 109 -6.81 -20.73 7.02
N LEU A 110 -7.77 -21.31 6.31
CA LEU A 110 -8.05 -22.74 6.41
C LEU A 110 -6.93 -23.54 5.74
N PHE A 111 -6.59 -24.69 6.30
CA PHE A 111 -5.80 -25.70 5.60
C PHE A 111 -6.39 -27.10 5.74
N ASP A 112 -5.98 -27.98 4.84
CA ASP A 112 -6.24 -29.41 4.89
C ASP A 112 -4.94 -30.11 5.30
N GLU A 113 -4.98 -30.90 6.37
CA GLU A 113 -3.84 -31.67 6.89
C GLU A 113 -3.28 -32.61 5.80
N GLN A 114 -4.15 -33.16 4.95
CA GLN A 114 -3.76 -34.03 3.83
C GLN A 114 -3.01 -33.28 2.74
N GLN A 115 -3.01 -31.94 2.78
CA GLN A 115 -2.39 -31.05 1.81
C GLN A 115 -1.37 -30.11 2.44
N LEU A 116 -0.72 -30.51 3.54
CA LEU A 116 0.32 -29.72 4.20
C LEU A 116 1.46 -29.27 3.25
N GLU A 117 1.74 -30.02 2.19
CA GLU A 117 2.71 -29.66 1.16
C GLU A 117 2.30 -28.36 0.45
N ASN A 118 1.02 -28.22 0.11
CA ASN A 118 0.47 -27.00 -0.49
C ASN A 118 0.55 -25.84 0.49
N VAL A 119 0.38 -26.09 1.79
CA VAL A 119 0.53 -25.08 2.85
C VAL A 119 1.97 -24.60 2.92
N PHE A 120 2.95 -25.49 2.95
CA PHE A 120 4.37 -25.13 3.00
C PHE A 120 4.83 -24.40 1.74
N SER A 121 4.37 -24.83 0.56
CA SER A 121 4.59 -24.12 -0.70
C SER A 121 4.02 -22.70 -0.64
N SER A 122 2.76 -22.55 -0.20
CA SER A 122 2.13 -21.23 -0.02
C SER A 122 2.89 -20.37 1.00
N ILE A 123 3.33 -20.94 2.12
CA ILE A 123 4.12 -20.21 3.14
C ILE A 123 5.43 -19.68 2.55
N ASN A 124 6.13 -20.51 1.78
CA ASN A 124 7.38 -20.13 1.14
C ASN A 124 7.19 -18.95 0.20
N GLU A 125 6.15 -18.97 -0.63
CA GLU A 125 5.89 -17.90 -1.58
C GLU A 125 5.34 -16.64 -0.88
N GLN A 126 4.43 -16.79 0.10
CA GLN A 126 3.72 -15.71 0.76
C GLN A 126 4.58 -14.91 1.75
N PHE A 127 5.37 -15.58 2.61
CA PHE A 127 6.04 -14.92 3.74
C PHE A 127 7.56 -14.75 3.55
N SER A 128 8.13 -15.31 2.49
CA SER A 128 9.49 -14.98 2.05
C SER A 128 9.52 -13.73 1.18
N ALA A 129 8.39 -13.35 0.60
CA ALA A 129 8.27 -12.17 -0.22
C ALA A 129 8.44 -10.88 0.59
N LYS A 130 9.40 -10.06 0.18
CA LYS A 130 9.45 -8.66 0.58
C LYS A 130 8.61 -7.86 -0.41
N GLN A 131 7.94 -6.82 0.08
CA GLN A 131 7.31 -5.84 -0.81
C GLN A 131 8.35 -5.26 -1.77
N GLN A 132 8.08 -5.35 -3.07
CA GLN A 132 8.94 -4.81 -4.11
C GLN A 132 8.07 -4.49 -5.31
N GLY A 133 8.18 -3.26 -5.79
CA GLY A 133 7.48 -2.81 -6.97
C GLY A 133 8.14 -1.58 -7.56
N TYR A 134 8.04 -1.43 -8.87
CA TYR A 134 8.58 -0.32 -9.63
C TYR A 134 7.80 -0.15 -10.93
N LYS A 135 7.96 1.03 -11.55
CA LYS A 135 7.38 1.36 -12.86
C LYS A 135 8.44 1.33 -13.94
N LEU A 136 8.04 1.02 -15.17
CA LEU A 136 8.87 1.27 -16.34
C LEU A 136 8.91 2.78 -16.60
N SER A 137 10.10 3.34 -16.74
CA SER A 137 10.26 4.79 -16.93
C SER A 137 9.65 5.25 -18.25
N MET A 138 8.85 6.31 -18.19
CA MET A 138 8.29 6.98 -19.36
C MET A 138 9.37 7.62 -20.27
N ASP A 139 10.57 7.87 -19.75
CA ASP A 139 11.71 8.35 -20.54
C ASP A 139 12.33 7.25 -21.42
N HIS A 140 12.09 5.99 -21.08
CA HIS A 140 12.57 4.84 -21.85
C HIS A 140 11.53 4.33 -22.86
N MET A 141 10.37 4.97 -22.96
CA MET A 141 9.36 4.67 -23.96
C MET A 141 9.78 5.19 -25.34
N LYS A 142 9.64 4.34 -26.35
CA LYS A 142 9.92 4.66 -27.75
C LYS A 142 8.74 4.27 -28.61
N PHE A 143 8.35 5.16 -29.51
CA PHE A 143 7.29 4.92 -30.48
C PHE A 143 7.86 4.37 -31.79
N ASN A 144 7.07 3.52 -32.46
CA ASN A 144 7.41 2.99 -33.76
C ASN A 144 7.32 4.09 -34.83
N LYS A 145 8.38 4.24 -35.63
CA LYS A 145 8.48 5.26 -36.69
C LYS A 145 7.73 4.88 -37.96
N ASP A 146 7.45 3.59 -38.13
CA ASP A 146 6.82 3.05 -39.34
C ASP A 146 5.28 3.09 -39.25
N VAL A 147 4.73 3.47 -38.10
CA VAL A 147 3.30 3.68 -37.90
C VAL A 147 3.02 5.18 -37.90
N SER A 148 1.95 5.61 -38.60
CA SER A 148 1.52 7.01 -38.55
C SER A 148 0.86 7.30 -37.20
N LEU A 149 1.63 7.92 -36.31
CA LEU A 149 1.23 8.24 -34.94
C LEU A 149 1.22 9.76 -34.72
N GLN A 150 0.15 10.27 -34.12
CA GLN A 150 0.15 11.57 -33.45
C GLN A 150 0.24 11.32 -31.94
N ILE A 151 1.26 11.87 -31.30
CA ILE A 151 1.58 11.61 -29.90
C ILE A 151 1.59 12.94 -29.15
N THR A 152 0.79 13.01 -28.09
CA THR A 152 0.85 14.09 -27.10
C THR A 152 1.41 13.53 -25.81
N LYS A 153 2.58 14.03 -25.39
CA LYS A 153 3.18 13.66 -24.09
C LYS A 153 2.71 14.64 -23.02
N GLU A 154 2.00 14.11 -22.03
CA GLU A 154 1.50 14.85 -20.87
C GLU A 154 2.49 14.67 -19.72
N GLY A 155 3.66 15.31 -19.86
CA GLY A 155 4.76 15.15 -18.90
C GLY A 155 5.18 13.68 -18.76
N HIS A 156 5.39 13.22 -17.54
CA HIS A 156 5.60 11.82 -17.18
C HIS A 156 4.31 11.13 -16.71
N ALA A 157 3.19 11.84 -16.65
CA ALA A 157 1.89 11.28 -16.26
C ALA A 157 1.38 10.27 -17.29
N ALA A 158 1.29 10.69 -18.57
CA ALA A 158 0.71 9.88 -19.62
C ALA A 158 1.17 10.29 -21.04
N CYS A 159 0.85 9.46 -22.02
CA CYS A 159 0.95 9.78 -23.44
C CYS A 159 -0.34 9.43 -24.16
N GLN A 160 -0.96 10.42 -24.80
CA GLN A 160 -2.09 10.21 -25.70
C GLN A 160 -1.58 9.85 -27.09
N VAL A 161 -2.13 8.79 -27.67
CA VAL A 161 -1.73 8.29 -28.98
C VAL A 161 -2.96 8.23 -29.87
N LYS A 162 -2.87 8.87 -31.05
CA LYS A 162 -3.79 8.64 -32.18
C LYS A 162 -3.00 7.93 -33.28
N ALA A 163 -3.52 6.81 -33.75
CA ALA A 163 -2.82 5.95 -34.70
C ALA A 163 -3.69 5.66 -35.92
N GLN A 164 -3.09 5.77 -37.12
CA GLN A 164 -3.60 5.09 -38.31
C GLN A 164 -3.05 3.67 -38.28
N LEU A 165 -3.95 2.70 -38.16
CA LEU A 165 -3.64 1.30 -37.92
C LEU A 165 -3.91 0.47 -39.18
N THR A 166 -3.59 -0.82 -39.12
CA THR A 166 -3.93 -1.79 -40.15
C THR A 166 -4.68 -2.98 -39.55
N PRO A 167 -5.30 -3.85 -40.39
CA PRO A 167 -5.93 -5.08 -39.90
C PRO A 167 -4.99 -6.01 -39.11
N ASP A 168 -3.67 -5.89 -39.32
CA ASP A 168 -2.64 -6.65 -38.62
C ASP A 168 -2.05 -5.87 -37.44
N TYR A 169 -1.57 -6.61 -36.43
CA TYR A 169 -0.92 -5.99 -35.28
C TYR A 169 0.38 -5.32 -35.67
N GLN A 170 0.46 -4.02 -35.38
CA GLN A 170 1.68 -3.22 -35.51
C GLN A 170 2.18 -2.84 -34.12
N GLN A 171 3.50 -2.85 -33.93
CA GLN A 171 4.11 -2.33 -32.72
C GLN A 171 3.87 -0.83 -32.66
N ILE A 172 3.32 -0.33 -31.56
CA ILE A 172 3.08 1.10 -31.33
C ILE A 172 4.21 1.69 -30.49
N ALA A 173 4.48 1.05 -29.35
CA ALA A 173 5.46 1.52 -28.40
C ALA A 173 6.23 0.37 -27.75
N THR A 174 7.42 0.68 -27.24
CA THR A 174 8.23 -0.23 -26.44
C THR A 174 8.98 0.52 -25.35
N TRP A 175 9.17 -0.12 -24.20
CA TRP A 175 10.01 0.38 -23.11
C TRP A 175 11.35 -0.34 -23.19
N LYS A 176 12.40 0.43 -23.51
CA LYS A 176 13.76 -0.11 -23.61
C LYS A 176 14.39 -0.13 -22.21
N MET A 177 14.16 -1.20 -21.44
CA MET A 177 14.75 -1.37 -20.11
C MET A 177 15.30 -2.77 -19.90
N THR A 178 16.30 -2.89 -19.02
CA THR A 178 16.96 -4.14 -18.64
C THR A 178 16.67 -4.45 -17.17
N ASN A 179 15.39 -4.39 -16.76
CA ASN A 179 15.02 -4.84 -15.43
C ASN A 179 15.12 -6.35 -15.38
N LEU A 180 15.79 -6.85 -14.34
CA LEU A 180 16.04 -8.26 -14.14
C LEU A 180 14.89 -8.88 -13.36
N ILE A 181 14.27 -9.91 -13.92
CA ILE A 181 13.28 -10.75 -13.25
C ILE A 181 14.01 -11.98 -12.68
N PRO A 182 14.00 -12.18 -11.35
CA PRO A 182 14.64 -13.33 -10.75
C PRO A 182 13.97 -14.66 -11.13
N LYS A 183 14.77 -15.72 -11.21
CA LYS A 183 14.29 -17.09 -11.34
C LYS A 183 13.37 -17.45 -10.17
N GLU A 184 12.31 -18.22 -10.43
CA GLU A 184 11.31 -18.69 -9.47
C GLU A 184 10.60 -17.59 -8.65
N GLU A 185 10.75 -16.32 -9.00
CA GLU A 185 9.98 -15.25 -8.35
C GLU A 185 8.64 -15.09 -9.07
N ARG A 186 7.54 -15.18 -8.32
CA ARG A 186 6.22 -14.81 -8.84
C ARG A 186 6.18 -13.29 -8.97
N THR A 187 5.95 -12.81 -10.18
CA THR A 187 5.89 -11.38 -10.52
C THR A 187 4.50 -11.07 -11.08
N CYS A 188 4.00 -9.87 -10.85
CA CYS A 188 2.83 -9.35 -11.55
C CYS A 188 3.17 -8.09 -12.35
N PHE A 189 2.64 -8.03 -13.56
CA PHE A 189 2.66 -6.85 -14.42
C PHE A 189 1.26 -6.23 -14.48
N TYR A 190 1.20 -4.90 -14.44
CA TYR A 190 -0.06 -4.15 -14.45
C TYR A 190 0.08 -2.86 -15.28
N PRO A 191 -0.64 -2.72 -16.40
CA PRO A 191 -0.60 -1.54 -17.24
C PRO A 191 -1.71 -0.52 -16.92
N GLU A 192 -1.36 0.75 -16.89
CA GLU A 192 -2.33 1.86 -16.96
C GLU A 192 -2.55 2.21 -18.43
N ILE A 193 -3.70 1.80 -18.99
CA ILE A 193 -4.14 2.17 -20.34
C ILE A 193 -5.63 2.53 -20.27
N ALA A 194 -6.00 3.66 -20.86
CA ALA A 194 -7.38 4.13 -20.87
C ALA A 194 -7.73 4.86 -22.17
N ASN A 195 -8.95 5.42 -22.21
CA ASN A 195 -9.46 6.24 -23.31
C ASN A 195 -9.34 5.56 -24.68
N ILE A 196 -9.54 4.24 -24.72
CA ILE A 196 -9.47 3.47 -25.96
C ILE A 196 -10.72 3.77 -26.78
N GLN A 197 -10.53 4.35 -27.96
CA GLN A 197 -11.58 4.79 -28.87
C GLN A 197 -11.28 4.32 -30.30
N GLY A 198 -12.34 4.27 -31.13
CA GLY A 198 -12.26 3.78 -32.50
C GLY A 198 -12.24 2.25 -32.54
N GLU A 199 -11.50 1.69 -33.50
CA GLU A 199 -11.42 0.25 -33.75
C GLU A 199 -10.11 -0.36 -33.21
N ALA A 200 -9.39 0.37 -32.33
CA ALA A 200 -8.14 -0.10 -31.77
C ALA A 200 -8.32 -1.33 -30.88
N ILE A 201 -7.75 -2.45 -31.33
CA ILE A 201 -7.60 -3.65 -30.52
C ILE A 201 -6.14 -3.72 -30.08
N LEU A 202 -5.93 -3.62 -28.77
CA LEU A 202 -4.61 -3.58 -28.16
C LEU A 202 -4.08 -4.97 -27.81
N LYS A 203 -2.76 -5.10 -27.73
CA LYS A 203 -2.06 -6.28 -27.21
C LYS A 203 -0.75 -5.83 -26.58
N ILE A 204 -0.44 -6.31 -25.39
CA ILE A 204 0.90 -6.12 -24.79
C ILE A 204 1.68 -7.42 -24.94
N LYS A 205 2.98 -7.31 -25.26
CA LYS A 205 3.91 -8.42 -25.22
C LYS A 205 5.00 -8.16 -24.20
N LEU A 206 5.22 -9.13 -23.31
CA LEU A 206 6.34 -9.17 -22.39
C LEU A 206 7.38 -10.15 -22.96
N PHE A 207 8.53 -9.63 -23.38
CA PHE A 207 9.64 -10.44 -23.89
C PHE A 207 10.65 -10.66 -22.78
N PHE A 208 10.95 -11.93 -22.49
CA PHE A 208 11.98 -12.30 -21.52
C PHE A 208 13.25 -12.71 -22.27
N ILE A 209 14.34 -12.00 -22.02
CA ILE A 209 15.63 -12.18 -22.69
C ILE A 209 16.61 -12.76 -21.69
N LYS A 210 17.24 -13.88 -22.05
CA LYS A 210 18.25 -14.52 -21.20
C LYS A 210 19.42 -13.58 -20.95
N GLU A 211 19.80 -13.46 -19.69
CA GLU A 211 20.89 -12.60 -19.23
C GLU A 211 22.19 -12.81 -20.03
N ASN A 212 22.87 -11.72 -20.37
CA ASN A 212 24.11 -11.70 -21.17
C ASN A 212 23.98 -12.33 -22.57
N THR A 213 22.76 -12.45 -23.10
CA THR A 213 22.51 -12.93 -24.47
C THR A 213 21.45 -12.07 -25.15
N ASN A 214 21.19 -12.32 -26.43
CA ASN A 214 20.07 -11.75 -27.18
C ASN A 214 18.92 -12.76 -27.38
N GLN A 215 18.95 -13.89 -26.67
CA GLN A 215 17.97 -14.95 -26.85
C GLN A 215 16.69 -14.63 -26.08
N VAL A 216 15.58 -14.50 -26.82
CA VAL A 216 14.23 -14.49 -26.22
C VAL A 216 13.90 -15.91 -25.78
N ILE A 217 13.62 -16.08 -24.49
CA ILE A 217 13.34 -17.39 -23.87
C ILE A 217 11.85 -17.62 -23.66
N GLN A 218 11.08 -16.55 -23.55
CA GLN A 218 9.63 -16.62 -23.35
C GLN A 218 9.00 -15.30 -23.81
N VAL A 219 7.77 -15.39 -24.31
CA VAL A 219 6.92 -14.23 -24.61
C VAL A 219 5.56 -14.46 -23.99
N ILE A 220 5.10 -13.50 -23.19
CA ILE A 220 3.72 -13.48 -22.69
C ILE A 220 2.95 -12.44 -23.49
N GLU A 221 1.84 -12.87 -24.11
CA GLU A 221 0.92 -11.97 -24.80
C GLU A 221 -0.30 -11.69 -23.92
N ILE A 222 -0.61 -10.41 -23.72
CA ILE A 222 -1.75 -9.93 -22.96
C ILE A 222 -2.75 -9.38 -23.97
N ALA A 223 -3.91 -10.03 -24.03
CA ALA A 223 -4.99 -9.69 -24.97
C ALA A 223 -5.75 -8.41 -24.54
N HIS A 224 -6.50 -7.87 -25.49
CA HIS A 224 -7.22 -6.60 -25.36
C HIS A 224 -8.20 -6.57 -24.17
N ASP A 225 -9.00 -7.61 -24.02
CA ASP A 225 -9.97 -7.80 -22.94
C ASP A 225 -9.29 -7.76 -21.55
N ARG A 226 -8.13 -8.41 -21.41
CA ARG A 226 -7.35 -8.38 -20.17
C ARG A 226 -6.78 -7.00 -19.87
N ILE A 227 -6.40 -6.23 -20.89
CA ILE A 227 -5.97 -4.83 -20.74
C ILE A 227 -7.15 -3.97 -20.24
N LEU A 228 -8.33 -4.13 -20.83
CA LEU A 228 -9.54 -3.39 -20.43
C LEU A 228 -9.95 -3.71 -18.99
N ASN A 229 -9.95 -4.99 -18.61
CA ASN A 229 -10.31 -5.41 -17.26
C ASN A 229 -9.35 -4.86 -16.20
N GLY A 230 -8.07 -4.65 -16.55
CA GLY A 230 -7.07 -4.19 -15.59
C GLY A 230 -6.71 -5.22 -14.52
N ASP A 231 -6.86 -6.49 -14.84
CA ASP A 231 -6.42 -7.56 -13.95
C ASP A 231 -4.89 -7.65 -13.98
N PRO A 232 -4.21 -7.87 -12.83
CA PRO A 232 -2.78 -8.09 -12.83
C PRO A 232 -2.42 -9.35 -13.61
N ILE A 233 -1.31 -9.29 -14.35
CA ILE A 233 -0.80 -10.40 -15.14
C ILE A 233 0.32 -11.06 -14.35
N TYR A 234 0.04 -12.24 -13.79
CA TYR A 234 0.99 -13.01 -12.99
C TYR A 234 1.82 -13.95 -13.86
N PHE A 235 3.12 -14.02 -13.58
CA PHE A 235 4.04 -14.95 -14.22
C PHE A 235 5.19 -15.34 -13.28
N LYS A 236 5.87 -16.42 -13.63
CA LYS A 236 7.06 -16.96 -12.97
C LYS A 236 8.00 -17.48 -14.06
N LEU A 237 9.31 -17.32 -13.87
CA LEU A 237 10.31 -17.74 -14.85
C LEU A 237 11.19 -18.85 -14.29
N ASP A 238 11.50 -19.86 -15.11
CA ASP A 238 12.37 -20.98 -14.74
C ASP A 238 13.86 -20.60 -14.71
N GLN A 239 14.19 -19.39 -15.18
CA GLN A 239 15.52 -18.82 -15.15
C GLN A 239 15.45 -17.28 -15.12
N GLN A 240 16.54 -16.67 -14.67
CA GLN A 240 16.67 -15.22 -14.58
C GLN A 240 16.73 -14.61 -15.99
N ALA A 241 15.99 -13.50 -16.19
CA ALA A 241 15.89 -12.85 -17.50
C ALA A 241 15.61 -11.35 -17.39
N TYR A 242 16.03 -10.60 -18.41
CA TYR A 242 15.59 -9.22 -18.59
C TYR A 242 14.20 -9.17 -19.20
N ILE A 243 13.36 -8.23 -18.76
CA ILE A 243 12.05 -7.98 -19.34
C ILE A 243 12.07 -6.77 -20.29
N ASN A 244 11.52 -6.96 -21.49
CA ASN A 244 11.16 -5.88 -22.42
C ASN A 244 9.65 -5.87 -22.63
N VAL A 245 9.03 -4.69 -22.60
CA VAL A 245 7.58 -4.53 -22.77
C VAL A 245 7.30 -3.80 -24.07
N SER A 246 6.27 -4.26 -24.78
CA SER A 246 5.84 -3.60 -26.01
C SER A 246 4.32 -3.64 -26.17
N LEU A 247 3.77 -2.49 -26.56
CA LEU A 247 2.36 -2.33 -26.90
C LEU A 247 2.19 -2.44 -28.43
N TYR A 248 1.23 -3.26 -28.83
CA TYR A 248 0.78 -3.45 -30.20
C TYR A 248 -0.67 -3.02 -30.33
N ALA A 249 -1.05 -2.57 -31.52
CA ALA A 249 -2.43 -2.28 -31.85
C ALA A 249 -2.74 -2.73 -33.29
N LYS A 250 -4.01 -3.07 -33.55
CA LYS A 250 -4.57 -3.27 -34.88
C LYS A 250 -5.95 -2.61 -34.98
N GLY A 251 -6.47 -2.48 -36.18
CA GLY A 251 -7.73 -1.78 -36.50
C GLY A 251 -7.52 -0.83 -37.69
N ASN A 252 -8.50 -0.02 -38.05
CA ASN A 252 -8.31 1.00 -39.08
C ASN A 252 -7.73 2.29 -38.49
N GLN A 253 -8.35 2.78 -37.43
CA GLN A 253 -7.92 3.96 -36.68
C GLN A 253 -8.21 3.75 -35.20
N GLY A 254 -7.41 4.37 -34.35
CA GLY A 254 -7.71 4.36 -32.92
C GLY A 254 -6.98 5.41 -32.13
N GLN A 255 -7.54 5.68 -30.96
CA GLN A 255 -6.96 6.57 -29.96
C GLN A 255 -6.92 5.83 -28.62
N PHE A 256 -5.86 6.03 -27.85
CA PHE A 256 -5.71 5.50 -26.49
C PHE A 256 -4.68 6.31 -25.71
N THR A 257 -4.78 6.25 -24.39
CA THR A 257 -3.83 6.87 -23.47
C THR A 257 -3.00 5.80 -22.77
N ILE A 258 -1.68 5.98 -22.77
CA ILE A 258 -0.71 5.12 -22.10
C ILE A 258 -0.24 5.83 -20.83
N GLY A 259 -0.51 5.24 -19.67
CA GLY A 259 0.00 5.68 -18.37
C GLY A 259 1.22 4.86 -17.92
N GLN A 260 1.33 4.62 -16.62
CA GLN A 260 2.43 3.86 -16.03
C GLN A 260 2.34 2.35 -16.31
N MET A 261 3.49 1.69 -16.31
CA MET A 261 3.61 0.23 -16.45
C MET A 261 4.25 -0.33 -15.19
N HIS A 262 3.47 -1.00 -14.36
CA HIS A 262 3.90 -1.48 -13.05
C HIS A 262 4.41 -2.92 -13.11
N LEU A 263 5.49 -3.18 -12.38
CA LEU A 263 6.02 -4.51 -12.09
C LEU A 263 6.18 -4.65 -10.59
N ARG A 264 5.61 -5.70 -10.01
CA ARG A 264 5.71 -6.00 -8.58
C ARG A 264 6.02 -7.46 -8.36
N ARG A 265 6.69 -7.74 -7.25
CA ARG A 265 6.70 -9.08 -6.70
C ARG A 265 5.28 -9.44 -6.25
N ALA A 266 4.78 -10.57 -6.72
CA ALA A 266 3.48 -11.10 -6.34
C ALA A 266 3.60 -11.97 -5.08
N MET A 267 2.52 -11.98 -4.28
CA MET A 267 2.33 -12.88 -3.14
C MET A 267 1.94 -14.28 -3.64
N ALA A 268 1.70 -15.28 -2.78
CA ALA A 268 1.15 -16.57 -3.23
C ALA A 268 -0.35 -16.45 -3.59
N ASP A 269 -1.07 -15.58 -2.88
CA ASP A 269 -2.47 -15.26 -3.13
C ASP A 269 -2.62 -13.93 -3.92
N GLU A 270 -3.81 -13.34 -3.88
CA GLU A 270 -4.14 -12.06 -4.52
C GLU A 270 -3.65 -10.84 -3.71
N SER A 271 -2.99 -11.06 -2.57
CA SER A 271 -2.52 -9.95 -1.74
C SER A 271 -1.50 -9.09 -2.48
N VAL A 272 -1.61 -7.77 -2.30
CA VAL A 272 -0.75 -6.78 -2.94
C VAL A 272 0.36 -6.34 -1.97
N MET A 273 1.62 -6.50 -2.39
CA MET A 273 2.85 -6.08 -1.69
C MET A 273 3.17 -6.78 -0.35
N ILE A 274 2.18 -7.11 0.47
CA ILE A 274 2.31 -7.88 1.72
C ILE A 274 1.05 -8.74 1.93
N PRO A 275 1.12 -9.81 2.74
CA PRO A 275 -0.07 -10.63 3.05
C PRO A 275 -1.22 -9.77 3.60
N GLY A 276 -2.40 -9.89 3.00
CA GLY A 276 -3.58 -9.08 3.36
C GLY A 276 -3.64 -7.69 2.74
N GLY A 277 -2.66 -7.30 1.93
CA GLY A 277 -2.70 -6.05 1.18
C GLY A 277 -3.75 -6.10 0.07
N GLY A 278 -4.56 -5.06 -0.04
CA GLY A 278 -5.56 -4.89 -1.10
C GLY A 278 -5.25 -3.67 -1.98
N ARG A 279 -6.10 -3.43 -2.96
CA ARG A 279 -6.03 -2.27 -3.86
C ARG A 279 -7.40 -1.67 -4.14
N ILE A 280 -7.42 -0.39 -4.48
CA ILE A 280 -8.56 0.38 -4.98
C ILE A 280 -8.12 0.99 -6.31
N ARG A 281 -8.86 0.72 -7.38
CA ARG A 281 -8.51 1.15 -8.74
C ARG A 281 -9.43 2.28 -9.19
N ASP A 282 -8.86 3.28 -9.84
CA ASP A 282 -9.57 4.38 -10.47
C ASP A 282 -9.93 4.01 -11.92
N ASP A 283 -11.00 3.24 -12.10
CA ASP A 283 -11.44 2.79 -13.42
C ASP A 283 -11.90 3.94 -14.33
N GLU A 284 -12.16 5.12 -13.77
CA GLU A 284 -12.60 6.32 -14.51
C GLU A 284 -11.43 7.19 -14.97
N HIS A 285 -10.22 6.97 -14.43
CA HIS A 285 -9.06 7.79 -14.76
C HIS A 285 -7.76 6.98 -14.82
N LEU A 286 -7.33 6.66 -16.04
CA LEU A 286 -6.09 5.92 -16.39
C LEU A 286 -5.95 4.51 -15.78
N GLY A 287 -6.85 4.09 -14.90
CA GLY A 287 -6.70 2.84 -14.16
C GLY A 287 -5.62 2.93 -13.08
N GLY A 288 -5.21 4.11 -12.62
CA GLY A 288 -4.28 4.18 -11.49
C GLY A 288 -4.89 3.57 -10.22
N GLU A 289 -4.08 3.12 -9.26
CA GLU A 289 -4.58 2.51 -8.01
C GLU A 289 -3.95 3.11 -6.76
N VAL A 290 -4.62 2.99 -5.62
CA VAL A 290 -3.98 3.00 -4.30
C VAL A 290 -3.99 1.59 -3.72
N ILE A 291 -3.01 1.30 -2.88
CA ILE A 291 -2.91 0.03 -2.14
C ILE A 291 -3.20 0.29 -0.66
N TYR A 292 -3.83 -0.67 0.02
CA TYR A 292 -4.13 -0.57 1.43
C TYR A 292 -3.78 -1.85 2.20
N TYR A 293 -3.49 -1.74 3.50
CA TYR A 293 -3.23 -2.88 4.37
C TYR A 293 -3.85 -2.64 5.74
N PHE A 294 -4.80 -3.49 6.13
CA PHE A 294 -5.44 -3.45 7.43
C PHE A 294 -4.77 -4.43 8.39
N ASN A 295 -4.60 -4.04 9.65
CA ASN A 295 -4.22 -4.94 10.72
C ASN A 295 -5.15 -4.72 11.91
N PRO A 296 -5.92 -5.72 12.35
CA PRO A 296 -6.87 -5.60 13.45
C PRO A 296 -6.21 -5.40 14.82
N GLY A 297 -4.88 -5.52 14.95
CA GLY A 297 -4.17 -5.24 16.20
C GLY A 297 -4.72 -6.05 17.38
N ASP A 298 -4.95 -5.37 18.51
CA ASP A 298 -5.54 -5.91 19.73
C ASP A 298 -7.07 -5.71 19.83
N LEU A 299 -7.73 -5.36 18.72
CA LEU A 299 -9.18 -5.16 18.61
C LEU A 299 -9.78 -4.05 19.48
N LYS A 300 -8.95 -3.19 20.10
CA LYS A 300 -9.41 -2.09 20.94
C LYS A 300 -9.32 -0.75 20.19
N PRO A 301 -10.10 0.29 20.53
CA PRO A 301 -9.97 1.62 19.93
C PRO A 301 -8.61 2.27 20.19
N PRO A 302 -8.02 3.04 19.25
CA PRO A 302 -8.61 3.49 17.99
C PRO A 302 -8.23 2.63 16.77
N LEU A 303 -8.91 2.87 15.64
CA LEU A 303 -8.35 2.56 14.32
C LEU A 303 -7.41 3.70 13.89
N ALA A 304 -6.14 3.37 13.74
CA ALA A 304 -5.07 4.28 13.34
C ALA A 304 -4.80 4.19 11.82
N VAL A 305 -5.29 5.14 11.03
CA VAL A 305 -5.06 5.19 9.58
C VAL A 305 -3.83 6.05 9.28
N TYR A 306 -2.86 5.48 8.56
CA TYR A 306 -1.66 6.17 8.11
C TYR A 306 -1.58 6.21 6.58
N PHE A 307 -1.61 7.42 6.03
CA PHE A 307 -1.33 7.68 4.62
C PHE A 307 0.18 7.79 4.43
N SER A 308 0.73 6.97 3.54
CA SER A 308 2.17 6.92 3.24
C SER A 308 2.67 8.22 2.61
N GLY A 309 3.95 8.50 2.80
CA GLY A 309 4.64 9.56 2.08
C GLY A 309 4.95 9.20 0.63
N TYR A 310 5.53 10.17 -0.07
CA TYR A 310 6.01 10.02 -1.45
C TYR A 310 7.08 8.93 -1.56
N ARG A 311 6.97 8.03 -2.55
CA ARG A 311 7.98 7.00 -2.80
C ARG A 311 7.93 6.42 -4.22
N SER A 312 9.07 6.43 -4.92
CA SER A 312 9.16 5.84 -6.27
C SER A 312 9.16 4.31 -6.26
N ALA A 313 9.82 3.70 -5.27
CA ALA A 313 9.72 2.26 -5.04
C ALA A 313 8.38 1.96 -4.38
N GLU A 314 7.53 1.16 -5.00
CA GLU A 314 6.15 0.96 -4.51
C GLU A 314 6.11 0.18 -3.20
N GLY A 315 5.01 0.34 -2.46
CA GLY A 315 4.71 -0.42 -1.25
C GLY A 315 4.29 0.45 -0.07
N PHE A 316 4.08 -0.17 1.09
CA PHE A 316 3.65 0.48 2.31
C PHE A 316 4.82 1.10 3.09
N GLU A 317 4.65 2.35 3.51
CA GLU A 317 5.45 2.99 4.55
C GLU A 317 4.78 2.78 5.93
N GLY A 318 5.54 2.92 7.02
CA GLY A 318 4.96 3.06 8.35
C GLY A 318 4.50 1.76 9.03
N ARG A 319 4.55 0.59 8.37
CA ARG A 319 4.10 -0.69 8.96
C ARG A 319 4.69 -0.99 10.34
N GLY A 320 6.01 -0.83 10.51
CA GLY A 320 6.68 -1.06 11.80
C GLY A 320 6.29 -0.04 12.86
N MET A 321 6.24 1.24 12.46
CA MET A 321 5.83 2.36 13.31
C MET A 321 4.40 2.15 13.83
N MET A 322 3.44 1.94 12.93
CA MET A 322 2.03 1.73 13.27
C MET A 322 1.84 0.45 14.09
N GLY A 323 2.51 -0.64 13.73
CA GLY A 323 2.46 -1.89 14.49
C GLY A 323 2.99 -1.75 15.93
N SER A 324 3.95 -0.87 16.18
CA SER A 324 4.49 -0.64 17.53
C SER A 324 3.53 0.08 18.48
N MET A 325 2.46 0.69 17.94
CA MET A 325 1.44 1.39 18.74
C MET A 325 0.45 0.42 19.41
N GLY A 326 0.41 -0.84 18.97
CA GLY A 326 -0.42 -1.90 19.55
C GLY A 326 -1.93 -1.80 19.28
N CYS A 327 -2.38 -0.76 18.58
CA CYS A 327 -3.77 -0.59 18.16
C CYS A 327 -4.03 -1.15 16.76
N PRO A 328 -5.30 -1.39 16.38
CA PRO A 328 -5.69 -1.61 14.99
C PRO A 328 -5.19 -0.47 14.11
N PHE A 329 -4.69 -0.79 12.91
CA PHE A 329 -4.21 0.21 11.98
C PHE A 329 -4.52 -0.12 10.52
N LEU A 330 -4.60 0.91 9.70
CA LEU A 330 -4.74 0.81 8.24
C LEU A 330 -3.65 1.65 7.58
N LEU A 331 -2.90 1.06 6.65
CA LEU A 331 -1.96 1.79 5.81
C LEU A 331 -2.62 2.03 4.46
N ILE A 332 -2.43 3.22 3.89
CA ILE A 332 -2.83 3.55 2.52
C ILE A 332 -1.59 4.13 1.81
N SER A 333 -1.31 3.67 0.59
CA SER A 333 -0.19 4.14 -0.22
C SER A 333 -0.62 4.35 -1.66
N ASP A 334 -0.07 5.38 -2.29
CA ASP A 334 -0.37 5.78 -3.66
C ASP A 334 0.83 5.51 -4.58
N PRO A 335 0.81 4.42 -5.37
CA PRO A 335 1.88 4.08 -6.32
C PRO A 335 1.82 4.83 -7.66
N ARG A 336 0.81 5.68 -7.90
CA ARG A 336 0.63 6.38 -9.19
C ARG A 336 1.70 7.45 -9.43
N LEU A 337 1.84 7.91 -10.67
CA LEU A 337 2.87 8.89 -11.09
C LEU A 337 4.28 8.44 -10.66
N GLU A 338 5.23 9.35 -10.44
CA GLU A 338 6.59 8.98 -10.02
C GLU A 338 6.58 8.28 -8.65
N GLY A 339 5.83 8.81 -7.68
CA GLY A 339 5.79 8.27 -6.31
C GLY A 339 4.56 8.66 -5.49
N GLY A 340 3.46 9.00 -6.16
CA GLY A 340 2.13 9.22 -5.60
C GLY A 340 1.38 10.40 -6.22
N ASN A 341 0.07 10.24 -6.45
CA ASN A 341 -0.86 11.28 -6.89
C ASN A 341 -1.69 11.86 -5.71
N PHE A 342 -1.10 11.89 -4.51
CA PHE A 342 -1.69 12.52 -3.32
C PHE A 342 -3.11 12.03 -2.99
N TYR A 343 -3.43 10.77 -3.33
CA TYR A 343 -4.72 10.14 -3.04
C TYR A 343 -5.92 10.81 -3.72
N LEU A 344 -5.70 11.66 -4.73
CA LEU A 344 -6.75 12.26 -5.57
C LEU A 344 -7.11 11.34 -6.73
N GLY A 345 -8.36 11.34 -7.18
CA GLY A 345 -8.79 10.54 -8.34
C GLY A 345 -10.20 10.89 -8.81
N SER A 346 -10.91 9.97 -9.45
CA SER A 346 -12.34 10.15 -9.65
C SER A 346 -13.11 10.23 -8.32
N GLN A 347 -14.33 10.77 -8.36
CA GLN A 347 -15.19 10.81 -7.17
C GLN A 347 -15.45 9.40 -6.62
N LYS A 348 -15.65 8.41 -7.51
CA LYS A 348 -15.83 7.01 -7.14
C LYS A 348 -14.60 6.48 -6.40
N PHE A 349 -13.41 6.70 -6.95
CA PHE A 349 -12.14 6.28 -6.35
C PHE A 349 -11.92 6.87 -4.95
N GLU A 350 -12.15 8.18 -4.80
CA GLU A 350 -12.03 8.85 -3.50
C GLU A 350 -13.05 8.33 -2.48
N GLN A 351 -14.27 8.06 -2.94
CA GLN A 351 -15.32 7.49 -2.09
C GLN A 351 -14.96 6.07 -1.64
N GLU A 352 -14.32 5.25 -2.48
CA GLU A 352 -13.85 3.92 -2.10
C GLU A 352 -12.78 3.97 -0.99
N ILE A 353 -11.90 4.99 -0.99
CA ILE A 353 -10.95 5.24 0.11
C ILE A 353 -11.68 5.54 1.42
N VAL A 354 -12.73 6.36 1.38
CA VAL A 354 -13.56 6.63 2.56
C VAL A 354 -14.28 5.35 3.02
N THR A 355 -14.87 4.62 2.08
CA THR A 355 -15.61 3.38 2.33
C THR A 355 -14.75 2.33 3.00
N ILE A 356 -13.52 2.07 2.53
CA ILE A 356 -12.66 1.06 3.15
C ILE A 356 -12.34 1.40 4.60
N ILE A 357 -12.14 2.68 4.94
CA ILE A 357 -11.91 3.13 6.32
C ILE A 357 -13.16 2.88 7.19
N LEU A 358 -14.34 3.24 6.68
CA LEU A 358 -15.62 3.03 7.38
C LEU A 358 -15.94 1.54 7.56
N GLU A 359 -15.66 0.72 6.55
CA GLU A 359 -15.80 -0.73 6.63
C GLU A 359 -14.90 -1.32 7.72
N LYS A 360 -13.64 -0.85 7.84
CA LYS A 360 -12.74 -1.34 8.89
C LYS A 360 -13.14 -0.86 10.28
N LEU A 361 -13.72 0.34 10.41
CA LEU A 361 -14.35 0.78 11.66
C LEU A 361 -15.53 -0.13 12.03
N ALA A 362 -16.44 -0.37 11.07
CA ALA A 362 -17.61 -1.23 11.28
C ALA A 362 -17.21 -2.66 11.66
N LEU A 363 -16.19 -3.19 10.98
CA LEU A 363 -15.62 -4.51 11.25
C LEU A 363 -15.08 -4.63 12.68
N LEU A 364 -14.50 -3.55 13.22
CA LEU A 364 -14.01 -3.48 14.61
C LEU A 364 -15.11 -3.11 15.63
N GLY A 365 -16.32 -2.76 15.17
CA GLY A 365 -17.37 -2.20 16.03
C GLY A 365 -17.08 -0.79 16.54
N PHE A 366 -16.22 -0.04 15.86
CA PHE A 366 -15.77 1.30 16.25
C PHE A 366 -16.58 2.40 15.58
N GLN A 367 -16.56 3.59 16.18
CA GLN A 367 -17.19 4.79 15.64
C GLN A 367 -16.15 5.75 15.03
N LYS A 368 -16.60 6.79 14.31
CA LYS A 368 -15.71 7.86 13.81
C LYS A 368 -14.91 8.54 14.94
N SER A 369 -15.46 8.58 16.16
CA SER A 369 -14.78 9.06 17.37
C SER A 369 -13.64 8.15 17.87
N ASP A 370 -13.47 6.97 17.26
CA ASP A 370 -12.38 6.03 17.49
C ASP A 370 -11.37 6.00 16.32
N LEU A 371 -11.44 6.98 15.43
CA LEU A 371 -10.57 7.08 14.25
C LEU A 371 -9.46 8.10 14.47
N ILE A 372 -8.23 7.72 14.12
CA ILE A 372 -7.11 8.65 13.94
C ILE A 372 -6.70 8.61 12.47
N LEU A 373 -6.63 9.78 11.82
CA LEU A 373 -6.02 9.94 10.50
C LEU A 373 -4.64 10.56 10.65
N SER A 374 -3.64 10.04 9.95
CA SER A 374 -2.28 10.56 10.05
C SER A 374 -1.44 10.41 8.79
N GLY A 375 -0.40 11.23 8.70
CA GLY A 375 0.55 11.19 7.60
C GLY A 375 1.71 12.17 7.78
N LEU A 376 2.76 11.99 6.97
CA LEU A 376 3.90 12.89 6.89
C LEU A 376 4.11 13.31 5.42
N SER A 377 4.46 14.57 5.18
CA SER A 377 4.63 15.13 3.83
C SER A 377 3.42 14.80 2.92
N MET A 378 3.58 14.06 1.83
CA MET A 378 2.47 13.63 0.95
C MET A 378 1.29 13.00 1.72
N GLY A 379 1.55 12.18 2.75
CA GLY A 379 0.50 11.55 3.54
C GLY A 379 -0.39 12.54 4.29
N THR A 380 0.10 13.74 4.57
CA THR A 380 -0.70 14.79 5.23
C THR A 380 -1.89 15.22 4.39
N PHE A 381 -1.73 15.23 3.07
CA PHE A 381 -2.81 15.59 2.16
C PHE A 381 -3.97 14.62 2.32
N GLY A 382 -3.72 13.31 2.18
CA GLY A 382 -4.76 12.29 2.38
C GLY A 382 -5.41 12.37 3.76
N ALA A 383 -4.61 12.49 4.82
CA ALA A 383 -5.11 12.57 6.19
C ALA A 383 -6.01 13.80 6.44
N LEU A 384 -5.66 14.96 5.88
CA LEU A 384 -6.45 16.19 6.02
C LEU A 384 -7.66 16.20 5.07
N TYR A 385 -7.47 15.79 3.82
CA TYR A 385 -8.48 15.81 2.78
C TYR A 385 -9.67 14.92 3.13
N TYR A 386 -9.41 13.67 3.54
CA TYR A 386 -10.46 12.72 3.93
C TYR A 386 -10.98 12.92 5.36
N ALA A 387 -10.37 13.80 6.16
CA ALA A 387 -10.94 14.16 7.47
C ALA A 387 -12.30 14.84 7.33
N SER A 388 -12.54 15.52 6.20
CA SER A 388 -13.82 16.16 5.88
C SER A 388 -14.98 15.16 5.80
N ASP A 389 -14.73 13.97 5.24
CA ASP A 389 -15.73 12.90 5.09
C ASP A 389 -15.89 12.08 6.39
N LEU A 390 -14.79 11.95 7.14
CA LEU A 390 -14.66 10.99 8.23
C LEU A 390 -14.84 11.58 9.63
N SER A 391 -14.74 12.91 9.80
CA SER A 391 -14.81 13.62 11.09
C SER A 391 -14.13 12.84 12.23
N PRO A 392 -12.83 12.50 12.10
CA PRO A 392 -12.14 11.61 13.02
C PRO A 392 -11.99 12.25 14.41
N ASN A 393 -11.65 11.43 15.41
CA ASN A 393 -11.21 11.92 16.72
C ASN A 393 -10.01 12.86 16.61
N SER A 394 -9.02 12.45 15.83
CA SER A 394 -7.75 13.15 15.72
C SER A 394 -7.18 13.08 14.30
N VAL A 395 -6.56 14.19 13.88
CA VAL A 395 -5.73 14.26 12.67
C VAL A 395 -4.31 14.64 13.09
N ILE A 396 -3.34 13.76 12.84
CA ILE A 396 -1.94 13.95 13.24
C ILE A 396 -1.09 14.05 11.99
N VAL A 397 -0.51 15.22 11.73
CA VAL A 397 0.22 15.50 10.50
C VAL A 397 1.54 16.21 10.75
N GLY A 398 2.54 15.91 9.92
CA GLY A 398 3.84 16.58 9.93
C GLY A 398 4.22 17.02 8.53
N LYS A 399 4.59 18.31 8.40
CA LYS A 399 4.87 18.99 7.12
C LYS A 399 3.65 18.95 6.19
N PRO A 400 2.55 19.64 6.58
CA PRO A 400 1.31 19.62 5.80
C PRO A 400 1.55 20.14 4.38
N LEU A 401 0.98 19.45 3.39
CA LEU A 401 0.94 19.85 1.99
C LEU A 401 -0.53 19.92 1.60
N THR A 402 -1.08 21.13 1.44
CA THR A 402 -2.51 21.39 1.17
C THR A 402 -2.74 22.10 -0.16
N ASN A 403 -1.71 22.75 -0.70
CA ASN A 403 -1.75 23.58 -1.90
C ASN A 403 -0.90 22.95 -3.01
N LEU A 404 -1.36 21.84 -3.59
CA LEU A 404 -0.62 21.08 -4.62
C LEU A 404 -0.34 21.90 -5.88
N GLY A 405 -1.25 22.79 -6.27
CA GLY A 405 -1.02 23.73 -7.36
C GLY A 405 0.09 24.73 -7.04
N SER A 406 0.09 25.29 -5.82
CA SER A 406 1.16 26.21 -5.39
C SER A 406 2.52 25.50 -5.32
N ILE A 407 2.55 24.25 -4.86
CA ILE A 407 3.76 23.42 -4.86
C ILE A 407 4.30 23.27 -6.30
N ALA A 408 3.43 23.05 -7.28
CA ALA A 408 3.81 22.95 -8.68
C ALA A 408 4.36 24.29 -9.24
N LEU A 409 3.76 25.43 -8.88
CA LEU A 409 4.29 26.74 -9.25
C LEU A 409 5.67 27.03 -8.61
N ASN A 410 5.88 26.55 -7.38
CA ASN A 410 7.12 26.72 -6.64
C ASN A 410 8.31 25.98 -7.28
N GLU A 411 8.06 25.00 -8.15
CA GLU A 411 9.09 24.22 -8.85
C GLU A 411 10.09 25.10 -9.62
N ARG A 412 9.60 26.20 -10.21
CA ARG A 412 10.43 27.09 -11.04
C ARG A 412 11.35 28.01 -10.22
N ILE A 413 10.96 28.41 -9.01
CA ILE A 413 11.51 29.62 -8.35
C ILE A 413 12.01 29.37 -6.93
N ASN A 414 11.23 28.67 -6.10
CA ASN A 414 11.41 28.72 -4.64
C ASN A 414 12.24 27.58 -4.07
N ARG A 415 12.76 26.70 -4.95
CA ARG A 415 13.34 25.43 -4.54
C ARG A 415 14.78 25.25 -4.99
N PRO A 416 15.72 24.96 -4.08
CA PRO A 416 17.08 24.58 -4.45
C PRO A 416 17.16 23.18 -5.05
N THR A 417 16.15 22.34 -4.78
CA THR A 417 16.01 20.97 -5.30
C THR A 417 14.57 20.77 -5.76
N GLY A 418 14.37 20.33 -7.01
CA GLY A 418 13.05 20.20 -7.62
C GLY A 418 12.19 19.04 -7.08
N PHE A 419 10.92 19.07 -7.45
CA PHE A 419 9.89 18.03 -7.35
C PHE A 419 9.00 18.12 -8.60
N PRO A 420 9.57 17.83 -9.79
CA PRO A 420 8.90 18.05 -11.07
C PRO A 420 7.62 17.22 -11.22
N THR A 421 7.49 16.10 -10.50
CA THR A 421 6.25 15.31 -10.45
C THR A 421 5.03 16.11 -9.97
N SER A 422 5.21 17.28 -9.33
CA SER A 422 4.10 18.19 -9.02
C SER A 422 3.44 18.79 -10.28
N LEU A 423 4.21 18.99 -11.36
CA LEU A 423 3.67 19.41 -12.65
C LEU A 423 2.89 18.27 -13.32
N ASP A 424 3.37 17.03 -13.16
CA ASP A 424 2.63 15.84 -13.61
C ASP A 424 1.31 15.68 -12.86
N MET A 425 1.24 16.07 -11.59
CA MET A 425 -0.02 16.09 -10.84
C MET A 425 -1.02 17.12 -11.39
N LEU A 426 -0.58 18.28 -11.88
CA LEU A 426 -1.47 19.22 -12.57
C LEU A 426 -2.02 18.59 -13.85
N LEU A 427 -1.16 17.97 -14.65
CA LEU A 427 -1.56 17.28 -15.88
C LEU A 427 -2.52 16.13 -15.59
N TYR A 428 -2.23 15.29 -14.59
CA TYR A 428 -3.06 14.15 -14.22
C TYR A 428 -4.45 14.59 -13.71
N ASN A 429 -4.50 15.59 -12.83
CA ASN A 429 -5.76 15.94 -12.15
C ASN A 429 -6.59 17.01 -12.86
N ILE A 430 -5.96 17.88 -13.66
CA ILE A 430 -6.62 19.03 -14.32
C ILE A 430 -6.49 18.96 -15.85
N GLY A 431 -5.44 18.32 -16.39
CA GLY A 431 -5.22 18.14 -17.83
C GLY A 431 -4.29 19.17 -18.48
N PHE A 432 -3.89 20.23 -17.77
CA PHE A 432 -2.99 21.26 -18.29
C PHE A 432 -2.18 21.91 -17.17
N VAL A 433 -1.11 22.65 -17.55
CA VAL A 433 -0.23 23.37 -16.62
C VAL A 433 -0.41 24.88 -16.83
N SER A 434 -0.96 25.56 -15.83
CA SER A 434 -1.07 27.02 -15.77
C SER A 434 -1.31 27.49 -14.33
N GLU A 435 -1.28 28.81 -14.09
CA GLU A 435 -1.69 29.39 -12.81
C GLU A 435 -3.17 29.11 -12.50
N GLU A 436 -4.01 29.01 -13.54
CA GLU A 436 -5.41 28.60 -13.39
C GLU A 436 -5.51 27.14 -12.94
N ALA A 437 -4.79 26.21 -13.58
CA ALA A 437 -4.77 24.80 -13.15
C ALA A 437 -4.26 24.65 -11.72
N SER A 438 -3.25 25.43 -11.34
CA SER A 438 -2.76 25.51 -9.97
C SER A 438 -3.86 25.94 -9.00
N SER A 439 -4.59 27.00 -9.34
CA SER A 439 -5.69 27.51 -8.52
C SER A 439 -6.83 26.50 -8.40
N GLN A 440 -7.19 25.82 -9.49
CA GLN A 440 -8.19 24.75 -9.49
C GLN A 440 -7.77 23.57 -8.61
N LEU A 441 -6.51 23.12 -8.70
CA LEU A 441 -6.01 22.01 -7.89
C LEU A 441 -5.92 22.35 -6.40
N ASN A 442 -5.52 23.58 -6.04
CA ASN A 442 -5.61 24.07 -4.68
C ASN A 442 -7.06 24.13 -4.19
N GLY A 443 -7.96 24.64 -5.05
CA GLY A 443 -9.40 24.73 -4.80
C GLY A 443 -10.00 23.37 -4.45
N ARG A 444 -9.64 22.32 -5.19
CA ARG A 444 -10.09 20.95 -4.93
C ARG A 444 -9.85 20.49 -3.49
N PHE A 445 -8.67 20.79 -2.92
CA PHE A 445 -8.39 20.51 -1.51
C PHE A 445 -9.27 21.35 -0.60
N TRP A 446 -9.24 22.68 -0.77
CA TRP A 446 -9.87 23.59 0.17
C TRP A 446 -11.38 23.57 0.15
N GLU A 447 -12.01 23.38 -1.00
CA GLU A 447 -13.47 23.22 -1.11
C GLU A 447 -13.94 22.01 -0.31
N LYS A 448 -13.25 20.88 -0.45
CA LYS A 448 -13.55 19.66 0.33
C LYS A 448 -13.21 19.83 1.81
N PHE A 449 -12.04 20.36 2.14
CA PHE A 449 -11.67 20.55 3.54
C PHE A 449 -12.64 21.51 4.25
N LYS A 450 -13.10 22.58 3.59
CA LYS A 450 -14.04 23.55 4.16
C LYS A 450 -15.46 23.00 4.36
N SER A 451 -15.85 21.94 3.67
CA SER A 451 -17.17 21.32 3.83
C SER A 451 -17.27 20.38 5.04
N GLY A 452 -16.14 20.00 5.63
CA GLY A 452 -16.08 19.08 6.78
C GLY A 452 -16.54 19.68 8.10
N ASP A 453 -16.99 18.82 9.02
CA ASP A 453 -17.26 19.17 10.42
C ASP A 453 -16.14 18.68 11.34
N TYR A 454 -15.48 19.63 12.00
CA TYR A 454 -14.29 19.40 12.81
C TYR A 454 -14.47 19.70 14.30
N ARG A 455 -15.71 19.96 14.76
CA ARG A 455 -16.00 20.38 16.14
C ARG A 455 -15.42 19.45 17.21
N GLN A 456 -15.35 18.15 16.91
CA GLN A 456 -14.87 17.11 17.83
C GLN A 456 -13.48 16.56 17.45
N THR A 457 -12.86 17.08 16.39
CA THR A 457 -11.56 16.62 15.90
C THR A 457 -10.44 17.38 16.60
N THR A 458 -9.40 16.67 17.06
CA THR A 458 -8.14 17.28 17.50
C THR A 458 -7.12 17.26 16.36
N PHE A 459 -6.61 18.42 15.97
CA PHE A 459 -5.53 18.54 15.00
C PHE A 459 -4.19 18.65 15.72
N ALA A 460 -3.26 17.77 15.39
CA ALA A 460 -1.86 17.81 15.83
C ALA A 460 -0.95 18.04 14.62
N ILE A 461 -0.47 19.28 14.43
CA ILE A 461 0.27 19.71 13.25
C ILE A 461 1.70 20.14 13.58
N ALA A 462 2.69 19.39 13.12
CA ALA A 462 4.07 19.89 13.03
C ALA A 462 4.34 20.44 11.62
N TYR A 463 5.04 21.56 11.51
CA TYR A 463 5.32 22.20 10.22
C TYR A 463 6.72 22.82 10.18
N MET A 464 7.23 23.02 8.98
CA MET A 464 8.48 23.76 8.75
C MET A 464 8.16 25.24 8.57
N LYS A 465 8.88 26.13 9.26
CA LYS A 465 8.64 27.58 9.20
C LYS A 465 9.09 28.21 7.89
N GLN A 466 10.02 27.57 7.18
CA GLN A 466 10.52 28.00 5.87
C GLN A 466 10.27 26.90 4.83
N ASP A 467 9.10 26.25 4.90
CA ASP A 467 8.74 25.17 3.99
C ASP A 467 8.78 25.66 2.54
N ASP A 468 9.65 25.04 1.74
CA ASP A 468 9.91 25.38 0.34
C ASP A 468 8.97 24.65 -0.63
N TYR A 469 8.07 23.79 -0.12
CA TYR A 469 6.98 23.21 -0.88
C TYR A 469 5.72 24.05 -0.67
N ASP A 470 5.23 24.12 0.57
CA ASP A 470 3.92 24.71 0.91
C ASP A 470 3.98 25.53 2.20
N MET A 471 4.54 26.73 2.09
CA MET A 471 4.71 27.66 3.22
C MET A 471 3.38 28.09 3.86
N GLU A 472 2.30 28.13 3.07
CA GLU A 472 0.98 28.63 3.49
C GLU A 472 0.10 27.56 4.13
N ALA A 473 0.46 26.27 4.03
CA ALA A 473 -0.37 25.17 4.52
C ALA A 473 -0.80 25.33 5.99
N PHE A 474 0.16 25.52 6.90
CA PHE A 474 -0.18 25.66 8.33
C PHE A 474 -0.94 26.96 8.65
N PRO A 475 -0.49 28.15 8.21
CA PRO A 475 -1.25 29.39 8.43
C PRO A 475 -2.71 29.29 7.99
N MET A 476 -2.96 28.79 6.78
CA MET A 476 -4.32 28.65 6.24
C MET A 476 -5.16 27.64 7.04
N LEU A 477 -4.58 26.48 7.40
CA LEU A 477 -5.27 25.48 8.21
C LEU A 477 -5.64 26.05 9.59
N PHE A 478 -4.69 26.71 10.24
CA PHE A 478 -4.88 27.28 11.57
C PHE A 478 -5.97 28.36 11.55
N GLU A 479 -5.90 29.29 10.60
CA GLU A 479 -6.88 30.37 10.44
C GLU A 479 -8.28 29.81 10.20
N PHE A 480 -8.44 28.90 9.22
CA PHE A 480 -9.73 28.30 8.93
C PHE A 480 -10.32 27.58 10.15
N LEU A 481 -9.53 26.73 10.81
CA LEU A 481 -9.99 25.96 11.98
C LEU A 481 -10.38 26.88 13.13
N LYS A 482 -9.60 27.92 13.42
CA LYS A 482 -9.88 28.83 14.54
C LYS A 482 -11.07 29.76 14.28
N ASN A 483 -11.27 30.19 13.04
CA ASN A 483 -12.38 31.06 12.67
C ASN A 483 -13.73 30.32 12.62
N ASN A 484 -13.75 29.08 12.10
CA ASN A 484 -14.99 28.33 11.90
C ASN A 484 -15.29 27.35 13.04
N PHE A 485 -14.27 26.88 13.75
CA PHE A 485 -14.38 25.92 14.85
C PHE A 485 -13.51 26.36 16.04
N PRO A 486 -13.85 27.47 16.73
CA PRO A 486 -12.99 28.08 17.74
C PRO A 486 -12.60 27.11 18.87
N MET A 487 -13.50 26.17 19.21
CA MET A 487 -13.31 25.15 20.24
C MET A 487 -12.49 23.93 19.78
N THR A 488 -12.27 23.75 18.48
CA THR A 488 -11.44 22.67 17.94
C THR A 488 -10.02 22.78 18.47
N ARG A 489 -9.49 21.67 18.98
CA ARG A 489 -8.14 21.63 19.55
C ARG A 489 -7.12 21.58 18.42
N VAL A 490 -6.24 22.57 18.37
CA VAL A 490 -5.12 22.62 17.41
C VAL A 490 -3.82 22.65 18.20
N LEU A 491 -3.15 21.50 18.29
CA LEU A 491 -1.83 21.33 18.87
C LEU A 491 -0.82 21.52 17.75
N TYR A 492 0.11 22.47 17.86
CA TYR A 492 1.04 22.71 16.77
C TYR A 492 2.46 23.01 17.22
N LYS A 493 3.43 22.72 16.33
CA LYS A 493 4.84 23.04 16.54
C LYS A 493 5.54 23.35 15.22
N GLY A 494 5.99 24.60 15.08
CA GLY A 494 6.86 25.01 13.98
C GLY A 494 8.33 24.69 14.26
N MET A 495 9.00 24.05 13.30
CA MET A 495 10.44 23.80 13.29
C MET A 495 11.12 24.72 12.29
N ILE A 496 12.36 25.13 12.56
CA ILE A 496 13.14 25.98 11.64
C ILE A 496 13.75 25.09 10.53
N GLY A 497 13.73 25.59 9.30
CA GLY A 497 14.31 24.96 8.12
C GLY A 497 13.31 24.83 6.96
N ARG A 498 13.83 24.41 5.81
CA ARG A 498 13.09 23.96 4.62
C ARG A 498 12.47 22.59 4.85
N HIS A 499 11.66 22.12 3.91
CA HIS A 499 10.81 20.93 4.08
C HIS A 499 11.59 19.72 4.61
N ASN A 500 12.85 19.53 4.19
CA ASN A 500 13.65 18.37 4.57
C ASN A 500 14.76 18.61 5.60
N ASP A 501 14.97 19.85 6.05
CA ASP A 501 16.14 20.22 6.88
C ASP A 501 16.15 19.57 8.28
N ASN A 502 15.00 19.47 8.95
CA ASN A 502 14.89 18.93 10.33
C ASN A 502 13.82 17.85 10.48
N SER A 503 13.81 16.90 9.55
CA SER A 503 12.90 15.75 9.56
C SER A 503 12.88 14.97 10.89
N PRO A 504 14.02 14.73 11.59
CA PRO A 504 13.99 14.03 12.87
C PRO A 504 13.15 14.74 13.94
N ALA A 505 13.19 16.07 14.03
CA ALA A 505 12.38 16.80 15.00
C ALA A 505 10.88 16.71 14.71
N ILE A 506 10.49 16.78 13.43
CA ILE A 506 9.10 16.56 12.99
C ILE A 506 8.65 15.16 13.38
N ASN A 507 9.42 14.12 13.04
CA ASN A 507 9.06 12.74 13.30
C ASN A 507 8.92 12.47 14.81
N ASN A 508 9.87 12.96 15.61
CA ASN A 508 9.81 12.85 17.07
C ASN A 508 8.57 13.54 17.65
N TRP A 509 8.20 14.71 17.14
CA TRP A 509 7.00 15.41 17.57
C TRP A 509 5.73 14.66 17.16
N PHE A 510 5.67 14.18 15.92
CA PHE A 510 4.56 13.38 15.39
C PHE A 510 4.31 12.14 16.27
N LEU A 511 5.35 11.33 16.52
CA LEU A 511 5.25 10.14 17.36
C LEU A 511 4.86 10.49 18.81
N LYS A 512 5.36 11.62 19.34
CA LYS A 512 4.98 12.10 20.67
C LYS A 512 3.50 12.43 20.74
N GLN A 513 2.94 13.14 19.75
CA GLN A 513 1.50 13.44 19.75
C GLN A 513 0.66 12.19 19.56
N TYR A 514 1.11 11.26 18.73
CA TYR A 514 0.47 9.95 18.60
C TYR A 514 0.39 9.24 19.95
N LYS A 515 1.53 9.14 20.66
CA LYS A 515 1.57 8.56 22.01
C LYS A 515 0.64 9.27 22.97
N ASN A 516 0.66 10.60 22.98
CA ASN A 516 -0.18 11.40 23.89
C ASN A 516 -1.66 11.13 23.65
N ILE A 517 -2.11 11.11 22.40
CA ILE A 517 -3.51 10.84 22.04
C ILE A 517 -3.88 9.41 22.44
N LEU A 518 -3.05 8.42 22.12
CA LEU A 518 -3.30 7.03 22.51
C LEU A 518 -3.40 6.86 24.03
N VAL A 519 -2.52 7.50 24.80
CA VAL A 519 -2.50 7.40 26.28
C VAL A 519 -3.64 8.17 26.93
N HIS A 520 -3.88 9.41 26.52
CA HIS A 520 -4.79 10.31 27.23
C HIS A 520 -6.23 10.27 26.72
N THR A 521 -6.44 9.95 25.44
CA THR A 521 -7.78 9.85 24.83
C THR A 521 -8.27 8.41 24.80
N PHE A 522 -7.41 7.46 24.44
CA PHE A 522 -7.77 6.04 24.26
C PHE A 522 -7.28 5.13 25.39
N HIS A 523 -6.71 5.70 26.46
CA HIS A 523 -6.26 4.98 27.65
C HIS A 523 -5.30 3.81 27.37
N ARG A 524 -4.51 3.90 26.29
CA ARG A 524 -3.54 2.88 25.90
C ARG A 524 -2.31 2.90 26.81
N ASN A 525 -1.84 1.71 27.21
CA ASN A 525 -0.59 1.56 27.97
C ASN A 525 0.61 1.36 27.04
N ILE A 526 1.17 2.46 26.54
CA ILE A 526 2.29 2.45 25.57
C ILE A 526 3.59 2.86 26.25
N LYS A 527 4.52 1.91 26.41
CA LYS A 527 5.85 2.20 26.98
C LYS A 527 6.74 2.94 25.98
N LYS A 528 6.81 2.47 24.72
CA LYS A 528 7.65 3.03 23.65
C LYS A 528 6.97 2.84 22.29
N ILE A 529 7.16 3.81 21.38
CA ILE A 529 6.82 3.71 19.96
C ILE A 529 8.14 3.60 19.19
N LEU A 530 8.22 2.71 18.20
CA LEU A 530 9.42 2.44 17.41
C LEU A 530 9.69 3.52 16.38
#